data_AF-A0A352AP45-F1
#
_entry.id   AF-A0A352AP45-F1
#
_cell.length_a   1.000
_cell.length_b   1.000
_cell.length_c   1.000
_cell.angle_alpha   90.00
_cell.angle_beta   90.00
_cell.angle_gamma   90.00
#
_symmetry.space_group_name_H-M   'P 1'
#
loop_
_entity.id
_entity.type
_entity.pdbx_description
1 polymer ?
#
loop_
_entity_poly.entity_id
_entity_poly.type
_entity_poly.pdbx_seq_one_letter_code
_entity_poly.pdbx_strand_id
1 'polypeptide(L)'
;MSTSQLALYIGTPQYSPAQHFLLLLACVSCYQVRGLTRPDAMLLPGTLERVEWSKVNLTSPEEVKNLFQGCEVVIMFVTPADLHQVIQLTGSFVVAASETGVRCLAWVAPACPETSDLGKRLKTAENLVRSSNLETLVLRHAPLFSDLLERKKELKYRRTLSLPLGNSALPWLAPEAIAEGLYKWVLGEVNNEPPDVLTGPVQLTGDDIARELSTALVGNTNSRRFAQSRFHSIDLDSSGQLDAAELLPYLLELGYSCDEAREIIEAADRDNSGTIDFEEFMHGLQEHLDRILADVPTEVRYFDLPASAILYDWTTGGMDEKTAKSRLDLLSALNEYGLPEQKQELARWLGRESISLTAWANQYALDLINVHILPGRGILTLSEGSLEGRPALTTRLLQSNDRLLKKQQAWELMKMLFAIAQKQLAVN
;
A
#
# COMPACT_ATOMS: atom_id res chain seq x y z
N MET A 1 -8.63 5.71 -32.75
CA MET A 1 -7.60 4.75 -32.29
C MET A 1 -8.35 3.63 -31.60
N SER A 2 -8.14 2.36 -31.98
CA SER A 2 -8.78 1.25 -31.27
C SER A 2 -8.20 1.18 -29.86
N THR A 3 -9.06 1.18 -28.84
CA THR A 3 -8.65 0.96 -27.45
C THR A 3 -8.18 -0.48 -27.32
N SER A 4 -6.90 -0.69 -26.99
CA SER A 4 -6.36 -2.04 -26.76
C SER A 4 -6.89 -2.57 -25.43
N GLN A 5 -7.15 -3.87 -25.36
CA GLN A 5 -7.59 -4.52 -24.11
C GLN A 5 -6.41 -5.18 -23.42
N LEU A 6 -6.37 -5.02 -22.09
CA LEU A 6 -5.35 -5.58 -21.22
C LEU A 6 -6.03 -6.38 -20.11
N ALA A 7 -5.57 -7.60 -19.88
CA ALA A 7 -5.99 -8.39 -18.72
C ALA A 7 -4.92 -8.38 -17.63
N LEU A 8 -5.34 -8.24 -16.38
CA LEU A 8 -4.45 -8.10 -15.24
C LEU A 8 -4.89 -9.03 -14.12
N TYR A 9 -4.07 -10.03 -13.77
CA TYR A 9 -4.31 -10.87 -12.60
C TYR A 9 -3.52 -10.41 -11.39
N ILE A 10 -4.21 -10.25 -10.26
CA ILE A 10 -3.63 -9.95 -8.96
C ILE A 10 -4.39 -10.75 -7.90
N GLY A 11 -3.70 -11.63 -7.16
CA GLY A 11 -4.34 -12.42 -6.11
C GLY A 11 -4.92 -11.60 -4.95
N THR A 12 -4.33 -10.43 -4.68
CA THR A 12 -4.78 -9.47 -3.67
C THR A 12 -4.89 -8.09 -4.31
N PRO A 13 -6.11 -7.58 -4.62
CA PRO A 13 -6.29 -6.34 -5.37
C PRO A 13 -5.54 -5.15 -4.80
N GLN A 14 -5.29 -5.11 -3.48
CA GLN A 14 -4.54 -4.06 -2.80
C GLN A 14 -3.02 -4.11 -3.01
N TYR A 15 -2.50 -5.03 -3.84
CA TYR A 15 -1.06 -5.18 -4.08
C TYR A 15 -0.46 -3.89 -4.69
N SER A 16 0.44 -3.25 -3.94
CA SER A 16 0.90 -1.88 -4.22
C SER A 16 1.50 -1.68 -5.63
N PRO A 17 2.39 -2.56 -6.14
CA PRO A 17 2.89 -2.42 -7.51
C PRO A 17 1.79 -2.36 -8.57
N ALA A 18 0.75 -3.17 -8.40
CA ALA A 18 -0.35 -3.23 -9.34
C ALA A 18 -1.24 -1.97 -9.28
N GLN A 19 -1.48 -1.44 -8.07
CA GLN A 19 -2.22 -0.19 -7.88
C GLN A 19 -1.50 0.99 -8.55
N HIS A 20 -0.18 1.12 -8.35
CA HIS A 20 0.62 2.16 -9.00
C HIS A 20 0.63 2.00 -10.53
N PHE A 21 0.72 0.77 -11.04
CA PHE A 21 0.67 0.50 -12.47
C PHE A 21 -0.65 0.94 -13.08
N LEU A 22 -1.77 0.62 -12.42
CA LEU A 22 -3.09 1.02 -12.88
C LEU A 22 -3.30 2.53 -12.84
N LEU A 23 -2.74 3.23 -11.84
CA LEU A 23 -2.75 4.70 -11.78
C LEU A 23 -2.01 5.32 -12.98
N LEU A 24 -0.82 4.79 -13.31
CA LEU A 24 -0.06 5.22 -14.49
C LEU A 24 -0.83 4.98 -15.79
N LEU A 25 -1.47 3.81 -15.92
CA LEU A 25 -2.33 3.52 -17.08
C LEU A 25 -3.56 4.42 -17.16
N ALA A 26 -4.17 4.80 -16.03
CA ALA A 26 -5.35 5.64 -16.02
C ALA A 26 -5.09 7.05 -16.57
N CYS A 27 -3.83 7.51 -16.56
CA CYS A 27 -3.40 8.75 -17.20
C CYS A 27 -3.39 8.66 -18.74
N VAL A 28 -3.49 7.47 -19.34
CA VAL A 28 -3.42 7.25 -20.78
C VAL A 28 -4.71 6.55 -21.27
N SER A 29 -5.48 7.19 -22.15
CA SER A 29 -6.78 6.65 -22.64
C SER A 29 -6.67 5.51 -23.67
N CYS A 30 -5.53 4.79 -23.70
CA CYS A 30 -5.22 3.81 -24.74
C CYS A 30 -5.62 2.38 -24.37
N TYR A 31 -5.81 2.08 -23.08
CA TYR A 31 -6.11 0.72 -22.60
C TYR A 31 -7.41 0.63 -21.80
N GLN A 32 -8.19 -0.41 -22.08
CA GLN A 32 -9.27 -0.85 -21.20
C GLN A 32 -8.77 -2.06 -20.39
N VAL A 33 -8.81 -1.97 -19.07
CA VAL A 33 -8.25 -2.99 -18.17
C VAL A 33 -9.34 -3.90 -17.62
N ARG A 34 -9.16 -5.21 -17.80
CA ARG A 34 -9.93 -6.27 -17.14
C ARG A 34 -9.14 -6.81 -15.95
N GLY A 35 -9.65 -6.60 -14.74
CA GLY A 35 -9.02 -7.06 -13.50
C GLY A 35 -9.48 -8.48 -13.17
N LEU A 36 -8.55 -9.37 -12.87
CA LEU A 36 -8.80 -10.74 -12.44
C LEU A 36 -8.26 -10.93 -11.04
N THR A 37 -9.08 -11.49 -10.14
CA THR A 37 -8.69 -11.73 -8.75
C THR A 37 -9.18 -13.08 -8.26
N ARG A 38 -8.65 -13.54 -7.12
CA ARG A 38 -9.09 -14.79 -6.51
C ARG A 38 -10.56 -14.74 -6.07
N PRO A 39 -11.25 -15.88 -5.98
CA PRO A 39 -12.66 -15.91 -5.57
C PRO A 39 -12.89 -15.38 -4.15
N ASP A 40 -11.94 -15.62 -3.26
CA ASP A 40 -11.96 -15.22 -1.85
C ASP A 40 -11.35 -13.83 -1.61
N ALA A 41 -10.84 -13.16 -2.65
CA ALA A 41 -10.30 -11.82 -2.50
C ALA A 41 -11.41 -10.82 -2.11
N MET A 42 -11.05 -9.91 -1.21
CA MET A 42 -11.87 -8.78 -0.83
C MET A 42 -11.62 -7.62 -1.79
N LEU A 43 -12.69 -7.17 -2.46
CA LEU A 43 -12.69 -5.96 -3.28
C LEU A 43 -13.21 -4.82 -2.41
N LEU A 44 -12.38 -3.80 -2.18
CA LEU A 44 -12.75 -2.63 -1.40
C LEU A 44 -13.39 -1.57 -2.33
N PRO A 45 -14.37 -0.78 -1.85
CA PRO A 45 -14.85 0.40 -2.58
C PRO A 45 -13.67 1.31 -2.97
N GLY A 46 -13.70 1.88 -4.17
CA GLY A 46 -12.59 2.71 -4.67
C GLY A 46 -11.40 1.93 -5.23
N THR A 47 -11.46 0.60 -5.35
CA THR A 47 -10.45 -0.18 -6.11
C THR A 47 -10.57 0.15 -7.60
N LEU A 48 -10.05 1.31 -8.02
CA LEU A 48 -10.02 1.87 -9.37
C LEU A 48 -11.28 1.56 -10.18
N GLU A 49 -12.29 2.44 -10.08
CA GLU A 49 -13.62 2.31 -10.73
C GLU A 49 -13.56 2.06 -12.25
N ARG A 50 -12.41 2.32 -12.89
CA ARG A 50 -12.16 2.08 -14.31
C ARG A 50 -11.76 0.65 -14.65
N VAL A 51 -11.59 -0.23 -13.66
CA VAL A 51 -11.21 -1.64 -13.85
C VAL A 51 -12.43 -2.53 -13.61
N GLU A 52 -12.78 -3.33 -14.62
CA GLU A 52 -13.82 -4.34 -14.48
C GLU A 52 -13.24 -5.58 -13.81
N TRP A 53 -13.57 -5.80 -12.54
CA TRP A 53 -13.04 -6.91 -11.75
C TRP A 53 -13.90 -8.17 -11.87
N SER A 54 -13.25 -9.28 -12.22
CA SER A 54 -13.81 -10.62 -12.23
C SER A 54 -13.10 -11.51 -11.22
N LYS A 55 -13.89 -12.25 -10.45
CA LYS A 55 -13.40 -13.30 -9.56
C LYS A 55 -13.21 -14.57 -10.36
N VAL A 56 -12.00 -15.12 -10.36
CA VAL A 56 -11.64 -16.24 -11.23
C VAL A 56 -10.95 -17.36 -10.48
N ASN A 57 -11.23 -18.59 -10.89
CA ASN A 57 -10.40 -19.72 -10.51
C ASN A 57 -9.36 -20.02 -11.59
N LEU A 58 -8.15 -19.49 -11.41
CA LEU A 58 -7.03 -19.70 -12.33
C LEU A 58 -6.58 -21.18 -12.46
N THR A 59 -7.11 -22.12 -11.67
CA THR A 59 -6.85 -23.55 -11.89
C THR A 59 -7.63 -24.13 -13.08
N SER A 60 -8.58 -23.37 -13.66
CA SER A 60 -9.38 -23.77 -14.83
C SER A 60 -8.95 -22.98 -16.08
N PRO A 61 -8.14 -23.57 -16.99
CA PRO A 61 -7.67 -22.86 -18.17
C PRO A 61 -8.79 -22.29 -19.06
N GLU A 62 -9.91 -22.99 -19.17
CA GLU A 62 -11.06 -22.56 -20.01
C GLU A 62 -11.73 -21.28 -19.50
N GLU A 63 -11.83 -21.11 -18.18
CA GLU A 63 -12.39 -19.90 -17.57
C GLU A 63 -11.49 -18.69 -17.87
N VAL A 64 -10.18 -18.89 -17.81
CA VAL A 64 -9.17 -17.85 -18.07
C VAL A 64 -9.12 -17.47 -19.56
N LYS A 65 -9.20 -18.47 -20.47
CA LYS A 65 -9.20 -18.24 -21.93
C LYS A 65 -10.30 -17.26 -22.36
N ASN A 66 -11.52 -17.44 -21.85
CA ASN A 66 -12.63 -16.55 -22.20
C ASN A 66 -12.36 -15.09 -21.82
N LEU A 67 -11.67 -14.87 -20.70
CA LEU A 67 -11.38 -13.53 -20.20
C LEU A 67 -10.25 -12.84 -20.97
N PHE A 68 -9.34 -13.62 -21.55
CA PHE A 68 -8.26 -13.12 -22.41
C PHE A 68 -8.69 -12.87 -23.86
N GLN A 69 -9.90 -13.28 -24.27
CA GLN A 69 -10.38 -12.99 -25.61
C GLN A 69 -10.40 -11.47 -25.88
N GLY A 70 -9.72 -11.07 -26.96
CA GLY A 70 -9.57 -9.67 -27.37
C GLY A 70 -8.46 -8.90 -26.65
N CYS A 71 -7.79 -9.49 -25.66
CA CYS A 71 -6.66 -8.86 -24.98
C CYS A 71 -5.36 -9.03 -25.78
N GLU A 72 -4.60 -7.94 -25.93
CA GLU A 72 -3.28 -7.96 -26.59
C GLU A 72 -2.16 -8.22 -25.59
N VAL A 73 -2.35 -7.75 -24.35
CA VAL A 73 -1.39 -7.82 -23.25
C VAL A 73 -2.05 -8.47 -22.04
N VAL A 74 -1.35 -9.40 -21.42
CA VAL A 74 -1.76 -9.98 -20.14
C VAL A 74 -0.64 -9.81 -19.11
N ILE A 75 -1.03 -9.51 -17.88
CA ILE A 75 -0.09 -9.25 -16.78
C ILE A 75 -0.49 -10.11 -15.59
N MET A 76 0.48 -10.80 -15.00
CA MET A 76 0.30 -11.59 -13.79
C MET A 76 1.20 -11.05 -12.67
N PHE A 77 0.58 -10.57 -11.59
CA PHE A 77 1.27 -10.29 -10.34
C PHE A 77 1.13 -11.49 -9.40
N VAL A 78 2.23 -12.18 -9.13
CA VAL A 78 2.33 -13.25 -8.15
C VAL A 78 2.54 -12.62 -6.77
N THR A 79 1.53 -12.70 -5.92
CA THR A 79 1.57 -12.18 -4.55
C THR A 79 1.91 -13.31 -3.56
N PRO A 80 2.24 -13.02 -2.28
CA PRO A 80 2.42 -14.06 -1.26
C PRO A 80 1.24 -15.04 -1.14
N ALA A 81 0.02 -14.59 -1.47
CA ALA A 81 -1.17 -15.42 -1.46
C ALA A 81 -1.14 -16.52 -2.55
N ASP A 82 -0.37 -16.32 -3.61
CA ASP A 82 -0.31 -17.18 -4.80
C ASP A 82 0.83 -18.20 -4.75
N LEU A 83 1.84 -17.92 -3.91
CA LEU A 83 3.10 -18.68 -3.82
C LEU A 83 2.89 -20.18 -3.53
N HIS A 84 1.93 -20.52 -2.67
CA HIS A 84 1.62 -21.91 -2.32
C HIS A 84 1.16 -22.76 -3.52
N GLN A 85 0.75 -22.14 -4.64
CA GLN A 85 0.30 -22.80 -5.87
C GLN A 85 0.89 -22.17 -7.15
N VAL A 86 2.02 -21.45 -7.03
CA VAL A 86 2.59 -20.62 -8.11
C VAL A 86 2.84 -21.34 -9.43
N ILE A 87 3.28 -22.61 -9.41
CA ILE A 87 3.56 -23.40 -10.61
C ILE A 87 2.26 -23.66 -11.39
N GLN A 88 1.22 -24.13 -10.69
CA GLN A 88 -0.06 -24.44 -11.31
C GLN A 88 -0.75 -23.17 -11.84
N LEU A 89 -0.75 -22.11 -11.04
CA LEU A 89 -1.31 -20.81 -11.45
C LEU A 89 -0.63 -20.26 -12.70
N THR A 90 0.71 -20.23 -12.69
CA THR A 90 1.50 -19.70 -13.81
C THR A 90 1.31 -20.56 -15.05
N GLY A 91 1.30 -21.89 -14.90
CA GLY A 91 1.06 -22.81 -16.01
C GLY A 91 -0.30 -22.59 -16.69
N SER A 92 -1.38 -22.54 -15.91
CA SER A 92 -2.72 -22.27 -16.47
C SER A 92 -2.81 -20.90 -17.15
N PHE A 93 -2.17 -19.88 -16.54
CA PHE A 93 -2.15 -18.52 -17.09
C PHE A 93 -1.41 -18.46 -18.42
N VAL A 94 -0.23 -19.09 -18.53
CA VAL A 94 0.57 -19.16 -19.75
C VAL A 94 -0.14 -19.96 -20.85
N VAL A 95 -0.78 -21.09 -20.52
CA VAL A 95 -1.58 -21.88 -21.47
C VAL A 95 -2.73 -21.06 -22.02
N ALA A 96 -3.49 -20.40 -21.15
CA ALA A 96 -4.61 -19.55 -21.57
C ALA A 96 -4.14 -18.38 -22.44
N ALA A 97 -3.01 -17.75 -22.12
CA ALA A 97 -2.43 -16.67 -22.91
C ALA A 97 -1.95 -17.15 -24.27
N SER A 98 -1.25 -18.30 -24.33
CA SER A 98 -0.68 -18.83 -25.58
C SER A 98 -1.74 -19.33 -26.56
N GLU A 99 -2.90 -19.74 -26.06
CA GLU A 99 -4.04 -20.20 -26.87
C GLU A 99 -5.05 -19.09 -27.19
N THR A 100 -4.83 -17.88 -26.69
CA THR A 100 -5.62 -16.70 -27.04
C THR A 100 -4.77 -15.74 -27.86
N GLY A 101 -5.36 -14.81 -28.60
CA GLY A 101 -4.63 -13.86 -29.47
C GLY A 101 -3.73 -12.86 -28.74
N VAL A 102 -3.34 -13.15 -27.51
CA VAL A 102 -2.42 -12.38 -26.68
C VAL A 102 -1.05 -12.40 -27.32
N ARG A 103 -0.43 -11.22 -27.41
CA ARG A 103 0.90 -11.04 -27.96
C ARG A 103 1.96 -11.01 -26.86
N CYS A 104 1.65 -10.29 -25.78
CA CYS A 104 2.62 -9.97 -24.74
C CYS A 104 2.15 -10.47 -23.36
N LEU A 105 3.07 -11.07 -22.60
CA LEU A 105 2.82 -11.56 -21.24
C LEU A 105 3.87 -11.01 -20.28
N ALA A 106 3.43 -10.24 -19.28
CA ALA A 106 4.30 -9.87 -18.16
C ALA A 106 4.03 -10.73 -16.93
N TRP A 107 5.08 -11.23 -16.31
CA TRP A 107 5.03 -12.01 -15.08
C TRP A 107 5.91 -11.34 -14.03
N VAL A 108 5.28 -10.91 -12.93
CA VAL A 108 5.91 -10.17 -11.85
C VAL A 108 5.82 -11.01 -10.58
N ALA A 109 6.95 -11.30 -9.94
CA ALA A 109 6.98 -12.12 -8.74
C ALA A 109 8.10 -11.71 -7.77
N PRO A 110 7.97 -12.04 -6.47
CA PRO A 110 9.06 -11.85 -5.52
C PRO A 110 10.27 -12.70 -5.90
N ALA A 111 11.46 -12.13 -5.77
CA ALA A 111 12.70 -12.85 -5.88
C ALA A 111 12.90 -13.72 -4.65
N CYS A 112 13.28 -14.98 -4.86
CA CYS A 112 13.61 -15.91 -3.80
C CYS A 112 14.83 -16.75 -4.22
N PRO A 113 15.82 -16.96 -3.34
CA PRO A 113 17.01 -17.77 -3.64
C PRO A 113 16.66 -19.21 -4.01
N GLU A 114 17.22 -19.70 -5.12
CA GLU A 114 16.97 -21.04 -5.68
C GLU A 114 17.48 -22.18 -4.79
N THR A 115 18.25 -21.87 -3.75
CA THR A 115 18.63 -22.81 -2.68
C THR A 115 17.43 -23.26 -1.87
N SER A 116 16.45 -22.37 -1.67
CA SER A 116 15.21 -22.67 -0.94
C SER A 116 14.19 -23.41 -1.80
N ASP A 117 13.30 -24.17 -1.16
CA ASP A 117 12.23 -24.89 -1.87
C ASP A 117 11.25 -23.95 -2.58
N LEU A 118 10.94 -22.80 -1.97
CA LEU A 118 10.13 -21.77 -2.61
C LEU A 118 10.84 -21.17 -3.83
N GLY A 119 12.13 -20.87 -3.74
CA GLY A 119 12.92 -20.35 -4.87
C GLY A 119 12.95 -21.32 -6.05
N LYS A 120 13.13 -22.63 -5.80
CA LYS A 120 13.05 -23.66 -6.87
C LYS A 120 11.68 -23.65 -7.56
N ARG A 121 10.59 -23.52 -6.79
CA ARG A 121 9.23 -23.48 -7.34
C ARG A 121 8.98 -22.22 -8.17
N LEU A 122 9.45 -21.06 -7.70
CA LEU A 122 9.40 -19.81 -8.45
C LEU A 122 10.21 -19.90 -9.74
N LYS A 123 11.40 -20.52 -9.70
CA LYS A 123 12.20 -20.74 -10.91
C LYS A 123 11.51 -21.66 -11.92
N THR A 124 10.86 -22.72 -11.45
CA THR A 124 10.04 -23.57 -12.32
C THR A 124 8.90 -22.78 -12.97
N ALA A 125 8.20 -21.93 -12.21
CA ALA A 125 7.15 -21.07 -12.76
C ALA A 125 7.69 -20.05 -13.78
N GLU A 126 8.82 -19.41 -13.48
CA GLU A 126 9.53 -18.50 -14.39
C GLU A 126 9.87 -19.20 -15.72
N ASN A 127 10.38 -20.44 -15.66
CA ASN A 127 10.71 -21.21 -16.85
C ASN A 127 9.48 -21.53 -17.72
N LEU A 128 8.29 -21.72 -17.12
CA LEU A 128 7.04 -21.89 -17.88
C LEU A 128 6.72 -20.63 -18.70
N VAL A 129 6.94 -19.44 -18.12
CA VAL A 129 6.74 -18.17 -18.82
C VAL A 129 7.76 -18.00 -19.94
N ARG A 130 9.05 -18.15 -19.64
CA ARG A 130 10.15 -17.94 -20.59
C ARG A 130 10.17 -18.94 -21.75
N SER A 131 9.60 -20.13 -21.57
CA SER A 131 9.49 -21.14 -22.63
C SER A 131 8.24 -21.00 -23.50
N SER A 132 7.37 -20.03 -23.20
CA SER A 132 6.22 -19.72 -24.07
C SER A 132 6.68 -19.10 -25.40
N ASN A 133 5.80 -19.12 -26.39
CA ASN A 133 6.00 -18.47 -27.69
C ASN A 133 5.60 -16.97 -27.68
N LEU A 134 5.27 -16.42 -26.50
CA LEU A 134 4.83 -15.05 -26.34
C LEU A 134 6.02 -14.09 -26.17
N GLU A 135 5.80 -12.82 -26.46
CA GLU A 135 6.74 -11.77 -26.04
C GLU A 135 6.61 -11.60 -24.52
N THR A 136 7.66 -11.94 -23.77
CA THR A 136 7.58 -11.99 -22.30
C THR A 136 8.42 -10.94 -21.61
N LEU A 137 7.87 -10.37 -20.53
CA LEU A 137 8.61 -9.62 -19.52
C LEU A 137 8.55 -10.37 -18.19
N VAL A 138 9.71 -10.72 -17.64
CA VAL A 138 9.81 -11.37 -16.33
C VAL A 138 10.46 -10.40 -15.36
N LEU A 139 9.72 -9.96 -14.35
CA LEU A 139 10.21 -9.07 -13.30
C LEU A 139 10.26 -9.80 -11.96
N ARG A 140 11.48 -10.05 -11.48
CA ARG A 140 11.72 -10.55 -10.12
C ARG A 140 12.06 -9.36 -9.24
N HIS A 141 11.45 -9.23 -8.06
CA HIS A 141 11.68 -8.06 -7.21
C HIS A 141 12.08 -8.42 -5.77
N ALA A 142 12.89 -7.56 -5.15
CA ALA A 142 13.19 -7.61 -3.73
C ALA A 142 11.96 -7.30 -2.86
N PRO A 143 12.02 -7.49 -1.53
CA PRO A 143 10.97 -7.06 -0.60
C PRO A 143 10.58 -5.60 -0.80
N LEU A 144 9.30 -5.28 -0.66
CA LEU A 144 8.80 -3.96 -1.00
C LEU A 144 8.67 -3.08 0.23
N PHE A 145 8.97 -1.78 0.12
CA PHE A 145 8.69 -0.85 1.21
C PHE A 145 7.20 -0.88 1.65
N SER A 146 6.28 -1.11 0.70
CA SER A 146 4.86 -1.28 0.99
C SER A 146 4.53 -2.43 1.94
N ASP A 147 5.37 -3.47 1.98
CA ASP A 147 5.15 -4.62 2.86
C ASP A 147 5.29 -4.24 4.34
N LEU A 148 6.03 -3.15 4.63
CA LEU A 148 6.16 -2.59 5.98
C LEU A 148 4.84 -2.02 6.49
N LEU A 149 3.99 -1.49 5.60
CA LEU A 149 2.69 -0.92 5.96
C LEU A 149 1.64 -1.97 6.32
N GLU A 150 1.91 -3.25 6.11
CA GLU A 150 1.08 -4.30 6.72
C GLU A 150 1.18 -4.29 8.25
N ARG A 151 2.27 -3.74 8.79
CA ARG A 151 2.45 -3.44 10.21
C ARG A 151 1.97 -2.04 10.57
N LYS A 152 1.16 -1.37 9.73
CA LYS A 152 0.69 0.02 9.95
C LYS A 152 0.09 0.22 11.34
N LYS A 153 -0.69 -0.73 11.88
CA LYS A 153 -1.26 -0.61 13.23
C LYS A 153 -0.17 -0.53 14.30
N GLU A 154 0.78 -1.45 14.27
CA GLU A 154 1.91 -1.49 15.22
C GLU A 154 2.77 -0.22 15.08
N LEU A 155 3.13 0.14 13.86
CA LEU A 155 3.89 1.36 13.56
C LEU A 155 3.17 2.62 14.05
N LYS A 156 1.86 2.71 13.81
CA LYS A 156 1.02 3.87 14.15
C LYS A 156 0.85 4.04 15.66
N TYR A 157 0.56 2.97 16.39
CA TYR A 157 0.19 3.08 17.81
C TYR A 157 1.33 2.75 18.78
N ARG A 158 2.26 1.88 18.40
CA ARG A 158 3.31 1.38 19.30
C ARG A 158 4.72 1.82 18.91
N ARG A 159 4.89 2.29 17.67
CA ARG A 159 6.21 2.62 17.09
C ARG A 159 7.16 1.42 17.13
N THR A 160 6.63 0.25 16.85
CA THR A 160 7.44 -0.96 16.73
C THR A 160 7.28 -1.55 15.34
N LEU A 161 8.30 -2.27 14.89
CA LEU A 161 8.29 -3.03 13.65
C LEU A 161 8.76 -4.46 13.95
N SER A 162 7.83 -5.40 13.88
CA SER A 162 8.10 -6.81 14.17
C SER A 162 8.15 -7.65 12.89
N LEU A 163 9.35 -8.13 12.52
CA LEU A 163 9.60 -8.98 11.35
C LEU A 163 10.66 -10.04 11.65
N PRO A 164 10.67 -11.19 10.95
CA PRO A 164 11.66 -12.26 11.15
C PRO A 164 12.87 -12.06 10.22
N LEU A 165 13.55 -10.91 10.31
CA LEU A 165 14.68 -10.59 9.42
C LEU A 165 16.05 -10.91 10.03
N GLY A 166 16.13 -11.31 11.30
CA GLY A 166 17.41 -11.52 11.98
C GLY A 166 18.31 -10.29 11.87
N ASN A 167 19.57 -10.52 11.51
CA ASN A 167 20.57 -9.49 11.23
C ASN A 167 20.79 -9.28 9.72
N SER A 168 19.92 -9.83 8.87
CA SER A 168 20.13 -9.80 7.42
C SER A 168 19.78 -8.45 6.84
N ALA A 169 20.67 -7.95 5.97
CA ALA A 169 20.43 -6.75 5.19
C ALA A 169 19.86 -7.16 3.83
N LEU A 170 18.72 -6.58 3.44
CA LEU A 170 18.04 -6.88 2.18
C LEU A 170 17.87 -5.62 1.34
N PRO A 171 17.91 -5.70 -0.01
CA PRO A 171 17.81 -4.53 -0.87
C PRO A 171 16.35 -4.14 -1.15
N TRP A 172 15.65 -3.64 -0.14
CA TRP A 172 14.23 -3.28 -0.21
C TRP A 172 13.92 -2.27 -1.32
N LEU A 173 12.81 -2.49 -2.04
CA LEU A 173 12.46 -1.77 -3.26
C LEU A 173 11.18 -0.94 -3.11
N ALA A 174 11.17 0.23 -3.73
CA ALA A 174 9.96 1.04 -3.88
C ALA A 174 9.00 0.39 -4.91
N PRO A 175 7.72 0.11 -4.58
CA PRO A 175 6.79 -0.58 -5.47
C PRO A 175 6.55 0.15 -6.81
N GLU A 176 6.74 1.47 -6.83
CA GLU A 176 6.60 2.34 -8.01
C GLU A 176 7.62 1.98 -9.10
N ALA A 177 8.79 1.45 -8.74
CA ALA A 177 9.81 1.04 -9.72
C ALA A 177 9.33 -0.14 -10.58
N ILE A 178 8.59 -1.08 -9.99
CA ILE A 178 7.97 -2.20 -10.71
C ILE A 178 6.88 -1.67 -11.64
N ALA A 179 6.01 -0.82 -11.10
CA ALA A 179 4.89 -0.22 -11.83
C ALA A 179 5.37 0.57 -13.05
N GLU A 180 6.38 1.41 -12.88
CA GLU A 180 6.96 2.22 -13.95
C GLU A 180 7.63 1.36 -15.01
N GLY A 181 8.44 0.37 -14.60
CA GLY A 181 9.10 -0.54 -15.55
C GLY A 181 8.10 -1.30 -16.41
N LEU A 182 7.03 -1.79 -15.78
CA LEU A 182 5.94 -2.47 -16.47
C LEU A 182 5.15 -1.51 -17.38
N TYR A 183 4.85 -0.31 -16.91
CA TYR A 183 4.17 0.72 -17.70
C TYR A 183 4.98 1.11 -18.95
N LYS A 184 6.28 1.41 -18.79
CA LYS A 184 7.19 1.70 -19.89
C LYS A 184 7.28 0.55 -20.87
N TRP A 185 7.28 -0.70 -20.39
CA TRP A 185 7.30 -1.87 -21.24
C TRP A 185 6.02 -2.00 -22.07
N VAL A 186 4.85 -1.80 -21.46
CA VAL A 186 3.56 -1.79 -22.17
C VAL A 186 3.53 -0.71 -23.26
N LEU A 187 4.18 0.44 -23.04
CA LEU A 187 4.32 1.50 -24.03
C LEU A 187 5.44 1.27 -25.06
N GLY A 188 6.26 0.23 -24.91
CA GLY A 188 7.42 -0.03 -25.77
C GLY A 188 8.60 0.94 -25.55
N GLU A 189 8.66 1.61 -24.40
CA GLU A 189 9.71 2.57 -24.05
C GLU A 189 10.97 1.92 -23.45
N VAL A 190 10.87 0.68 -22.98
CA VAL A 190 12.00 -0.12 -22.47
C VAL A 190 12.10 -1.44 -23.22
N ASN A 191 13.32 -1.97 -23.28
CA ASN A 191 13.59 -3.28 -23.88
C ASN A 191 13.16 -4.44 -22.95
N ASN A 192 13.12 -5.65 -23.50
CA ASN A 192 12.79 -6.88 -22.78
C ASN A 192 13.99 -7.45 -22.00
N GLU A 193 14.90 -6.57 -21.54
CA GLU A 193 16.12 -6.94 -20.79
C GLU A 193 16.13 -6.21 -19.43
N PRO A 194 15.17 -6.51 -18.53
CA PRO A 194 15.20 -5.96 -17.18
C PRO A 194 16.40 -6.53 -16.40
N PRO A 195 16.81 -5.88 -15.30
CA PRO A 195 17.73 -6.48 -14.34
C PRO A 195 17.27 -7.86 -13.88
N ASP A 196 18.22 -8.74 -13.56
CA ASP A 196 17.94 -10.09 -13.06
C ASP A 196 17.01 -10.09 -11.83
N VAL A 197 17.22 -9.12 -10.92
CA VAL A 197 16.33 -8.82 -9.81
C VAL A 197 16.23 -7.30 -9.62
N LEU A 198 15.01 -6.78 -9.61
CA LEU A 198 14.74 -5.39 -9.24
C LEU A 198 15.03 -5.21 -7.74
N THR A 199 16.04 -4.41 -7.43
CA THR A 199 16.55 -4.19 -6.07
C THR A 199 16.60 -2.70 -5.74
N GLY A 200 16.40 -2.36 -4.48
CA GLY A 200 16.65 -1.02 -3.99
C GLY A 200 18.14 -0.66 -4.01
N PRO A 201 18.47 0.63 -3.85
CA PRO A 201 19.85 1.11 -3.98
C PRO A 201 20.75 0.72 -2.79
N VAL A 202 20.16 0.33 -1.66
CA VAL A 202 20.85 0.08 -0.39
C VAL A 202 20.27 -1.17 0.27
N GLN A 203 21.14 -1.97 0.90
CA GLN A 203 20.72 -3.07 1.76
C GLN A 203 20.37 -2.57 3.16
N LEU A 204 19.21 -2.95 3.67
CA LEU A 204 18.69 -2.49 4.96
C LEU A 204 18.43 -3.68 5.88
N THR A 205 19.03 -3.63 7.07
CA THR A 205 18.65 -4.51 8.19
C THR A 205 17.33 -4.05 8.82
N GLY A 206 16.75 -4.85 9.72
CA GLY A 206 15.57 -4.44 10.49
C GLY A 206 15.78 -3.12 11.26
N ASP A 207 16.96 -2.95 11.86
CA ASP A 207 17.33 -1.72 12.56
C ASP A 207 17.50 -0.52 11.61
N ASP A 208 18.05 -0.73 10.41
CA ASP A 208 18.15 0.33 9.40
C ASP A 208 16.77 0.80 8.96
N ILE A 209 15.84 -0.13 8.73
CA ILE A 209 14.45 0.19 8.38
C ILE A 209 13.81 1.02 9.48
N ALA A 210 13.93 0.59 10.74
CA ALA A 210 13.39 1.32 11.87
C ALA A 210 13.97 2.74 11.99
N ARG A 211 15.27 2.91 11.75
CA ARG A 211 15.94 4.22 11.74
C ARG A 211 15.47 5.12 10.60
N GLU A 212 15.32 4.60 9.39
CA GLU A 212 14.83 5.35 8.22
C GLU A 212 13.36 5.77 8.40
N LEU A 213 12.52 4.90 8.96
CA LEU A 213 11.13 5.22 9.34
C LEU A 213 11.08 6.29 10.44
N SER A 214 11.96 6.21 11.44
CA SER A 214 12.07 7.23 12.48
C SER A 214 12.43 8.59 11.91
N THR A 215 13.39 8.61 10.98
CA THR A 215 13.84 9.82 10.29
C THR A 215 12.69 10.44 9.49
N ALA A 216 11.90 9.62 8.78
CA ALA A 216 10.71 10.08 8.08
C ALA A 216 9.68 10.68 9.05
N LEU A 217 9.42 10.04 10.19
CA LEU A 217 8.49 10.57 11.20
C LEU A 217 8.95 11.92 11.75
N VAL A 218 10.22 12.06 12.13
CA VAL A 218 10.80 13.34 12.59
C VAL A 218 10.67 14.43 11.53
N GLY A 219 10.90 14.10 10.26
CA GLY A 219 10.77 15.05 9.15
C GLY A 219 9.34 15.60 8.95
N ASN A 220 8.33 14.92 9.51
CA ASN A 220 6.91 15.24 9.35
C ASN A 220 6.23 15.69 10.66
N THR A 221 6.96 15.91 11.76
CA THR A 221 6.41 16.49 12.99
C THR A 221 6.61 18.01 13.12
N ASN A 222 7.15 18.68 12.11
CA ASN A 222 7.10 20.15 12.06
C ASN A 222 5.65 20.61 11.81
N SER A 223 5.08 21.41 12.71
CA SER A 223 3.66 21.77 12.68
C SER A 223 3.19 22.42 11.39
N ARG A 224 3.96 23.35 10.83
CA ARG A 224 3.58 24.00 9.58
C ARG A 224 3.57 23.01 8.42
N ARG A 225 4.63 22.21 8.29
CA ARG A 225 4.71 21.18 7.24
C ARG A 225 3.61 20.13 7.42
N PHE A 226 3.40 19.66 8.64
CA PHE A 226 2.37 18.69 8.98
C PHE A 226 0.98 19.20 8.61
N ALA A 227 0.65 20.44 9.02
CA ALA A 227 -0.62 21.08 8.69
C ALA A 227 -0.79 21.23 7.17
N GLN A 228 0.24 21.67 6.46
CA GLN A 228 0.20 21.80 5.00
C GLN A 228 -0.02 20.44 4.34
N SER A 229 0.72 19.41 4.72
CA SER A 229 0.54 18.07 4.17
C SER A 229 -0.85 17.50 4.47
N ARG A 230 -1.39 17.74 5.67
CA ARG A 230 -2.77 17.36 6.04
C ARG A 230 -3.79 18.09 5.16
N PHE A 231 -3.65 19.41 5.00
CA PHE A 231 -4.52 20.21 4.16
C PHE A 231 -4.52 19.69 2.71
N HIS A 232 -3.34 19.51 2.12
CA HIS A 232 -3.20 18.97 0.75
C HIS A 232 -3.68 17.52 0.61
N SER A 233 -3.74 16.74 1.70
CA SER A 233 -4.31 15.38 1.65
C SER A 233 -5.84 15.36 1.61
N ILE A 234 -6.48 16.49 1.95
CA ILE A 234 -7.93 16.67 1.93
C ILE A 234 -8.35 17.44 0.66
N ASP A 235 -7.54 18.42 0.22
CA ASP A 235 -7.69 19.19 -1.03
C ASP A 235 -7.44 18.28 -2.25
N LEU A 236 -8.49 17.61 -2.73
CA LEU A 236 -8.40 16.59 -3.77
C LEU A 236 -8.21 17.20 -5.15
N ASP A 237 -8.75 18.40 -5.38
CA ASP A 237 -8.62 19.12 -6.63
C ASP A 237 -7.44 20.09 -6.68
N SER A 238 -6.70 20.23 -5.57
CA SER A 238 -5.56 21.14 -5.41
C SER A 238 -5.92 22.61 -5.66
N SER A 239 -7.14 23.01 -5.32
CA SER A 239 -7.62 24.39 -5.43
C SER A 239 -6.98 25.34 -4.42
N GLY A 240 -6.38 24.80 -3.35
CA GLY A 240 -5.83 25.57 -2.24
C GLY A 240 -6.88 26.01 -1.21
N GLN A 241 -8.11 25.49 -1.33
CA GLN A 241 -9.22 25.70 -0.40
C GLN A 241 -9.92 24.35 -0.19
N LEU A 242 -10.55 24.13 0.96
CA LEU A 242 -11.30 22.91 1.23
C LEU A 242 -12.79 23.21 1.15
N ASP A 243 -13.49 22.54 0.24
CA ASP A 243 -14.95 22.60 0.21
C ASP A 243 -15.58 21.57 1.16
N ALA A 244 -16.91 21.63 1.31
CA ALA A 244 -17.64 20.70 2.16
C ALA A 244 -17.61 19.25 1.63
N ALA A 245 -17.48 19.02 0.31
CA ALA A 245 -17.40 17.69 -0.28
C ALA A 245 -16.04 17.03 -0.03
N GLU A 246 -14.98 17.82 0.13
CA GLU A 246 -13.64 17.36 0.46
C GLU A 246 -13.43 17.15 1.97
N LEU A 247 -13.91 18.09 2.81
CA LEU A 247 -13.68 18.02 4.26
C LEU A 247 -14.62 17.04 4.98
N LEU A 248 -15.83 16.82 4.47
CA LEU A 248 -16.81 15.92 5.07
C LEU A 248 -16.30 14.46 5.14
N PRO A 249 -15.80 13.83 4.05
CA PRO A 249 -15.22 12.48 4.12
C PRO A 249 -14.13 12.32 5.18
N TYR A 250 -13.24 13.31 5.31
CA TYR A 250 -12.19 13.32 6.31
C TYR A 250 -12.75 13.31 7.74
N LEU A 251 -13.77 14.13 8.03
CA LEU A 251 -14.41 14.16 9.35
C LEU A 251 -15.19 12.88 9.67
N LEU A 252 -15.86 12.29 8.66
CA LEU A 252 -16.54 11.01 8.80
C LEU A 252 -15.55 9.87 9.09
N GLU A 253 -14.38 9.87 8.44
CA GLU A 253 -13.31 8.92 8.73
C GLU A 253 -12.85 9.03 10.20
N LEU A 254 -12.83 10.24 10.78
CA LEU A 254 -12.52 10.43 12.19
C LEU A 254 -13.66 10.05 13.16
N GLY A 255 -14.78 9.56 12.64
CA GLY A 255 -15.91 9.06 13.40
C GLY A 255 -16.91 10.13 13.85
N TYR A 256 -16.88 11.32 13.24
CA TYR A 256 -17.92 12.33 13.41
C TYR A 256 -19.15 11.96 12.58
N SER A 257 -20.34 12.27 13.08
CA SER A 257 -21.56 12.15 12.29
C SER A 257 -21.65 13.26 11.23
N CYS A 258 -22.48 13.08 10.19
CA CYS A 258 -22.68 14.11 9.17
C CYS A 258 -23.09 15.47 9.77
N ASP A 259 -23.89 15.46 10.83
CA ASP A 259 -24.35 16.69 11.47
C ASP A 259 -23.23 17.36 12.27
N GLU A 260 -22.48 16.60 13.06
CA GLU A 260 -21.28 17.12 13.76
C GLU A 260 -20.21 17.63 12.79
N ALA A 261 -20.06 16.97 11.63
CA ALA A 261 -19.10 17.38 10.62
C ALA A 261 -19.50 18.72 9.96
N ARG A 262 -20.79 18.93 9.68
CA ARG A 262 -21.29 20.22 9.18
C ARG A 262 -21.07 21.34 10.19
N GLU A 263 -21.35 21.08 11.47
CA GLU A 263 -21.07 22.06 12.53
C GLU A 263 -19.57 22.44 12.60
N ILE A 264 -18.67 21.47 12.37
CA ILE A 264 -17.22 21.72 12.31
C ILE A 264 -16.86 22.58 11.10
N ILE A 265 -17.41 22.28 9.92
CA ILE A 265 -17.18 23.03 8.68
C ILE A 265 -17.66 24.48 8.83
N GLU A 266 -18.90 24.68 9.31
CA GLU A 266 -19.48 26.01 9.53
C GLU A 266 -18.71 26.83 10.57
N ALA A 267 -18.15 26.18 11.60
CA ALA A 267 -17.33 26.86 12.60
C ALA A 267 -15.92 27.23 12.10
N ALA A 268 -15.44 26.56 11.06
CA ALA A 268 -14.12 26.76 10.48
C ALA A 268 -14.10 27.87 9.41
N ASP A 269 -15.15 27.97 8.60
CA ASP A 269 -15.37 29.02 7.59
C ASP A 269 -15.74 30.35 8.30
N ARG A 270 -14.74 31.19 8.58
CA ARG A 270 -14.91 32.39 9.41
C ARG A 270 -15.39 33.57 8.60
N ASP A 271 -15.02 33.61 7.32
CA ASP A 271 -15.44 34.68 6.41
C ASP A 271 -16.73 34.36 5.65
N ASN A 272 -17.28 33.16 5.82
CA ASN A 272 -18.48 32.63 5.15
C ASN A 272 -18.31 32.60 3.62
N SER A 273 -17.11 32.27 3.14
CA SER A 273 -16.81 32.09 1.73
C SER A 273 -17.41 30.80 1.16
N GLY A 274 -17.78 29.85 2.03
CA GLY A 274 -18.28 28.52 1.67
C GLY A 274 -17.17 27.48 1.48
N THR A 275 -15.92 27.88 1.65
CA THR A 275 -14.72 27.05 1.59
C THR A 275 -13.80 27.41 2.76
N ILE A 276 -12.82 26.55 3.05
CA ILE A 276 -11.87 26.78 4.16
C ILE A 276 -10.47 26.92 3.57
N ASP A 277 -9.87 28.10 3.71
CA ASP A 277 -8.48 28.30 3.30
C ASP A 277 -7.47 27.74 4.34
N PHE A 278 -6.18 27.75 4.00
CA PHE A 278 -5.16 27.22 4.90
C PHE A 278 -5.03 28.01 6.23
N GLU A 279 -5.28 29.32 6.22
CA GLU A 279 -5.18 30.15 7.42
C GLU A 279 -6.37 29.88 8.36
N GLU A 280 -7.57 29.68 7.80
CA GLU A 280 -8.75 29.23 8.54
C GLU A 280 -8.59 27.82 9.10
N PHE A 281 -8.05 26.90 8.29
CA PHE A 281 -7.75 25.51 8.70
C PHE A 281 -6.86 25.45 9.96
N MET A 282 -5.90 26.37 10.08
CA MET A 282 -4.95 26.45 11.19
C MET A 282 -5.32 27.46 12.27
N HIS A 283 -6.42 28.21 12.11
CA HIS A 283 -6.73 29.35 12.97
C HIS A 283 -6.79 28.97 14.46
N GLY A 284 -5.88 29.53 15.26
CA GLY A 284 -5.83 29.30 16.71
C GLY A 284 -5.36 27.91 17.12
N LEU A 285 -4.71 27.16 16.23
CA LEU A 285 -4.20 25.80 16.49
C LEU A 285 -2.67 25.70 16.44
N GLN A 286 -1.95 26.73 15.98
CA GLN A 286 -0.50 26.67 15.73
C GLN A 286 0.29 26.24 16.98
N GLU A 287 0.14 26.96 18.10
CA GLU A 287 0.87 26.66 19.34
C GLU A 287 0.48 25.30 19.95
N HIS A 288 -0.79 24.93 19.86
CA HIS A 288 -1.27 23.63 20.32
C HIS A 288 -0.71 22.49 19.47
N LEU A 289 -0.59 22.69 18.16
CA LEU A 289 -0.02 21.72 17.23
C LEU A 289 1.47 21.52 17.47
N ASP A 290 2.22 22.61 17.70
CA ASP A 290 3.63 22.55 18.09
C ASP A 290 3.84 21.69 19.33
N ARG A 291 3.03 21.93 20.37
CA ARG A 291 3.11 21.18 21.62
C ARG A 291 2.76 19.70 21.43
N ILE A 292 1.68 19.41 20.71
CA ILE A 292 1.23 18.04 20.49
C ILE A 292 2.23 17.25 19.65
N LEU A 293 2.74 17.83 18.56
CA LEU A 293 3.67 17.14 17.67
C LEU A 293 5.05 16.94 18.30
N ALA A 294 5.49 17.84 19.19
CA ALA A 294 6.71 17.65 19.96
C ALA A 294 6.64 16.41 20.88
N ASP A 295 5.44 16.07 21.36
CA ASP A 295 5.20 14.90 22.21
C ASP A 295 4.90 13.61 21.43
N VAL A 296 4.77 13.67 20.10
CA VAL A 296 4.54 12.47 19.29
C VAL A 296 5.81 11.62 19.29
N PRO A 297 5.77 10.36 19.75
CA PRO A 297 6.91 9.47 19.64
C PRO A 297 7.24 9.24 18.17
N THR A 298 8.48 9.48 17.78
CA THR A 298 8.97 9.30 16.39
C THR A 298 9.97 8.15 16.27
N GLU A 299 10.53 7.67 17.38
CA GLU A 299 11.45 6.54 17.40
C GLU A 299 10.69 5.23 17.13
N VAL A 300 10.94 4.63 15.98
CA VAL A 300 10.51 3.27 15.64
C VAL A 300 11.56 2.28 16.13
N ARG A 301 11.12 1.21 16.79
CA ARG A 301 11.99 0.13 17.28
C ARG A 301 11.74 -1.16 16.53
N TYR A 302 12.81 -1.76 16.03
CA TYR A 302 12.76 -3.07 15.40
C TYR A 302 12.76 -4.18 16.45
N PHE A 303 11.97 -5.22 16.23
CA PHE A 303 11.98 -6.46 17.01
C PHE A 303 12.09 -7.64 16.07
N ASP A 304 13.22 -8.36 16.15
CA ASP A 304 13.36 -9.65 15.51
C ASP A 304 12.54 -10.69 16.30
N LEU A 305 11.48 -11.19 15.67
CA LEU A 305 10.61 -12.19 16.28
C LEU A 305 10.82 -13.55 15.62
N PRO A 306 10.74 -14.65 16.40
CA PRO A 306 10.86 -15.98 15.83
C PRO A 306 9.72 -16.25 14.84
N ALA A 307 10.04 -17.03 13.81
CA ALA A 307 9.13 -17.38 12.73
C ALA A 307 7.75 -17.89 13.22
N SER A 308 7.72 -18.66 14.31
CA SER A 308 6.48 -19.16 14.92
C SER A 308 5.60 -18.07 15.52
N ALA A 309 6.20 -17.05 16.15
CA ALA A 309 5.45 -15.93 16.72
C ALA A 309 4.85 -15.05 15.62
N ILE A 310 5.62 -14.81 14.55
CA ILE A 310 5.14 -14.07 13.37
C ILE A 310 3.99 -14.81 12.68
N LEU A 311 4.10 -16.13 12.52
CA LEU A 311 3.03 -16.93 11.93
C LEU A 311 1.74 -16.86 12.75
N TYR A 312 1.85 -16.96 14.08
CA TYR A 312 0.72 -16.84 14.98
C TYR A 312 0.07 -15.44 14.92
N ASP A 313 0.88 -14.39 14.94
CA ASP A 313 0.41 -13.01 14.85
C ASP A 313 -0.31 -12.73 13.52
N TRP A 314 0.25 -13.16 12.39
CA TRP A 314 -0.41 -12.98 11.09
C TRP A 314 -1.74 -13.73 10.98
N THR A 315 -1.77 -15.00 11.40
CA THR A 315 -2.99 -15.82 11.31
C THR A 315 -4.09 -15.32 12.23
N THR A 316 -3.76 -14.95 13.47
CA THR A 316 -4.72 -14.33 14.40
C THR A 316 -5.13 -12.92 13.98
N GLY A 317 -4.27 -12.22 13.22
CA GLY A 317 -4.56 -10.95 12.56
C GLY A 317 -5.50 -11.06 11.34
N GLY A 318 -5.93 -12.28 10.96
CA GLY A 318 -6.87 -12.52 9.88
C GLY A 318 -6.24 -12.87 8.53
N MET A 319 -4.92 -13.03 8.46
CA MET A 319 -4.26 -13.55 7.26
C MET A 319 -4.54 -15.04 7.11
N ASP A 320 -4.88 -15.46 5.88
CA ASP A 320 -5.02 -16.88 5.54
C ASP A 320 -3.73 -17.66 5.85
N GLU A 321 -3.87 -18.88 6.40
CA GLU A 321 -2.74 -19.68 6.89
C GLU A 321 -1.74 -20.02 5.78
N LYS A 322 -2.22 -20.36 4.58
CA LYS A 322 -1.34 -20.69 3.44
C LYS A 322 -0.56 -19.46 2.98
N THR A 323 -1.23 -18.31 2.99
CA THR A 323 -0.62 -17.01 2.67
C THR A 323 0.43 -16.62 3.70
N ALA A 324 0.11 -16.74 4.99
CA ALA A 324 1.03 -16.46 6.10
C ALA A 324 2.26 -17.37 6.06
N LYS A 325 2.07 -18.67 5.81
CA LYS A 325 3.17 -19.62 5.65
C LYS A 325 4.04 -19.29 4.43
N SER A 326 3.45 -19.04 3.27
CA SER A 326 4.22 -18.73 2.06
C SER A 326 5.03 -17.45 2.19
N ARG A 327 4.47 -16.44 2.86
CA ARG A 327 5.16 -15.20 3.20
C ARG A 327 6.33 -15.45 4.16
N LEU A 328 6.12 -16.29 5.17
CA LEU A 328 7.15 -16.65 6.13
C LEU A 328 8.29 -17.42 5.46
N ASP A 329 7.97 -18.38 4.58
CA ASP A 329 8.94 -19.15 3.81
C ASP A 329 9.78 -18.20 2.92
N LEU A 330 9.16 -17.20 2.29
CA LEU A 330 9.86 -16.18 1.51
C LEU A 330 10.83 -15.35 2.37
N LEU A 331 10.36 -14.77 3.48
CA LEU A 331 11.22 -13.97 4.36
C LEU A 331 12.34 -14.81 4.98
N SER A 332 12.05 -16.05 5.35
CA SER A 332 13.04 -16.97 5.93
C SER A 332 14.14 -17.30 4.93
N ALA A 333 13.76 -17.61 3.68
CA ALA A 333 14.73 -17.86 2.61
C ALA A 333 15.60 -16.62 2.30
N LEU A 334 14.98 -15.43 2.28
CA LEU A 334 15.72 -14.18 2.09
C LEU A 334 16.65 -13.88 3.25
N ASN A 335 16.22 -14.11 4.50
CA ASN A 335 17.05 -13.97 5.68
C ASN A 335 18.24 -14.95 5.68
N GLU A 336 18.03 -16.20 5.25
CA GLU A 336 19.10 -17.21 5.26
C GLU A 336 20.11 -17.02 4.13
N TYR A 337 19.65 -16.71 2.92
CA TYR A 337 20.49 -16.73 1.71
C TYR A 337 20.73 -15.35 1.08
N GLY A 338 20.02 -14.32 1.52
CA GLY A 338 20.12 -12.95 0.98
C GLY A 338 19.57 -12.80 -0.44
N LEU A 339 19.83 -11.64 -1.04
CA LEU A 339 19.64 -11.37 -2.47
C LEU A 339 20.92 -10.80 -3.08
N PRO A 340 21.20 -11.07 -4.36
CA PRO A 340 22.38 -10.53 -5.02
C PRO A 340 22.35 -9.00 -5.08
N GLU A 341 23.51 -8.38 -4.91
CA GLU A 341 23.66 -6.92 -4.98
C GLU A 341 23.76 -6.49 -6.46
N GLN A 342 22.77 -5.75 -6.97
CA GLN A 342 22.69 -5.31 -8.38
C GLN A 342 22.71 -3.79 -8.51
N LYS A 343 23.86 -3.20 -8.15
CA LYS A 343 24.05 -1.74 -8.17
C LYS A 343 23.85 -1.18 -9.58
N GLN A 344 22.97 -0.19 -9.68
CA GLN A 344 22.71 0.68 -10.85
C GLN A 344 21.99 0.06 -12.05
N GLU A 345 21.74 -1.25 -12.10
CA GLU A 345 21.03 -1.86 -13.24
C GLU A 345 19.60 -1.35 -13.37
N LEU A 346 18.88 -1.25 -12.25
CA LEU A 346 17.54 -0.67 -12.20
C LEU A 346 17.53 0.77 -12.72
N ALA A 347 18.52 1.58 -12.33
CA ALA A 347 18.59 2.97 -12.75
C ALA A 347 18.87 3.12 -14.25
N ARG A 348 19.68 2.23 -14.83
CA ARG A 348 19.92 2.19 -16.28
C ARG A 348 18.66 1.79 -17.04
N TRP A 349 17.93 0.79 -16.55
CA TRP A 349 16.73 0.29 -17.21
C TRP A 349 15.57 1.28 -17.12
N LEU A 350 15.34 1.91 -15.97
CA LEU A 350 14.28 2.91 -15.79
C LEU A 350 14.67 4.32 -16.26
N GLY A 351 15.96 4.63 -16.39
CA GLY A 351 16.47 5.96 -16.70
C GLY A 351 16.42 6.95 -15.53
N ARG A 352 16.23 6.47 -14.30
CA ARG A 352 16.23 7.29 -13.07
C ARG A 352 16.63 6.47 -11.85
N GLU A 353 17.08 7.15 -10.79
CA GLU A 353 17.39 6.49 -9.53
C GLU A 353 16.12 6.06 -8.78
N SER A 354 16.22 4.94 -8.06
CA SER A 354 15.18 4.52 -7.10
C SER A 354 15.20 5.45 -5.89
N ILE A 355 14.02 5.74 -5.37
CA ILE A 355 13.86 6.51 -4.13
C ILE A 355 14.34 5.71 -2.91
N SER A 356 14.79 6.43 -1.87
CA SER A 356 15.17 5.82 -0.58
C SER A 356 13.95 5.48 0.27
N LEU A 357 14.15 4.64 1.30
CA LEU A 357 13.09 4.30 2.25
C LEU A 357 12.57 5.55 2.98
N THR A 358 13.43 6.44 3.51
CA THR A 358 12.94 7.68 4.13
C THR A 358 12.12 8.54 3.14
N ALA A 359 12.56 8.68 1.89
CA ALA A 359 11.83 9.46 0.89
C ALA A 359 10.46 8.85 0.58
N TRP A 360 10.38 7.53 0.46
CA TRP A 360 9.13 6.80 0.28
C TRP A 360 8.22 6.91 1.52
N ALA A 361 8.76 6.66 2.72
CA ALA A 361 8.02 6.68 3.98
C ALA A 361 7.45 8.06 4.33
N ASN A 362 8.08 9.15 3.87
CA ASN A 362 7.54 10.51 4.02
C ASN A 362 6.14 10.66 3.40
N GLN A 363 5.84 9.93 2.32
CA GLN A 363 4.53 9.96 1.66
C GLN A 363 3.43 9.35 2.54
N TYR A 364 3.80 8.48 3.48
CA TYR A 364 2.90 7.78 4.39
C TYR A 364 3.03 8.25 5.85
N ALA A 365 3.85 9.27 6.13
CA ALA A 365 4.10 9.71 7.50
C ALA A 365 2.81 10.19 8.19
N LEU A 366 1.95 10.86 7.43
CA LEU A 366 0.61 11.28 7.81
C LEU A 366 -0.25 10.12 8.34
N ASP A 367 -0.19 8.96 7.69
CA ASP A 367 -0.94 7.77 8.07
C ASP A 367 -0.47 7.15 9.39
N LEU A 368 0.80 7.36 9.71
CA LEU A 368 1.48 6.83 10.88
C LEU A 368 1.42 7.80 12.07
N ILE A 369 1.13 9.09 11.87
CA ILE A 369 0.99 10.07 12.95
C ILE A 369 -0.47 10.16 13.39
N ASN A 370 -0.75 9.78 14.65
CA ASN A 370 -2.07 9.82 15.29
C ASN A 370 -2.50 11.22 15.75
N VAL A 371 -2.33 12.21 14.89
CA VAL A 371 -2.71 13.60 15.14
C VAL A 371 -3.58 14.07 13.98
N HIS A 372 -4.72 14.67 14.28
CA HIS A 372 -5.71 15.11 13.31
C HIS A 372 -6.14 16.53 13.65
N ILE A 373 -6.14 17.39 12.63
CA ILE A 373 -6.59 18.78 12.75
C ILE A 373 -8.09 18.79 12.49
N LEU A 374 -8.85 19.41 13.38
CA LEU A 374 -10.28 19.67 13.23
C LEU A 374 -10.46 21.19 13.15
N PRO A 375 -10.55 21.76 11.94
CA PRO A 375 -10.70 23.20 11.73
C PRO A 375 -11.82 23.78 12.60
N GLY A 376 -11.59 24.96 13.20
CA GLY A 376 -12.55 25.60 14.11
C GLY A 376 -12.82 24.87 15.44
N ARG A 377 -12.33 23.63 15.64
CA ARG A 377 -12.67 22.80 16.82
C ARG A 377 -11.49 22.40 17.69
N GLY A 378 -10.33 22.07 17.12
CA GLY A 378 -9.16 21.65 17.89
C GLY A 378 -8.28 20.59 17.22
N ILE A 379 -7.47 19.92 18.03
CA ILE A 379 -6.56 18.86 17.61
C ILE A 379 -6.96 17.56 18.30
N LEU A 380 -7.23 16.55 17.49
CA LEU A 380 -7.60 15.20 17.92
C LEU A 380 -6.37 14.29 17.89
N THR A 381 -6.11 13.59 18.99
CA THR A 381 -5.07 12.56 19.07
C THR A 381 -5.65 11.19 19.44
N LEU A 382 -5.07 10.14 18.87
CA LEU A 382 -5.49 8.75 19.04
C LEU A 382 -4.37 7.93 19.67
N SER A 383 -4.68 7.12 20.69
CA SER A 383 -3.71 6.20 21.29
C SER A 383 -4.35 4.87 21.68
N GLU A 384 -3.57 3.78 21.64
CA GLU A 384 -3.99 2.53 22.27
C GLU A 384 -4.08 2.72 23.79
N GLY A 385 -5.09 2.09 24.38
CA GLY A 385 -5.34 2.06 25.82
C GLY A 385 -6.18 0.84 26.17
N SER A 386 -6.78 0.86 27.37
CA SER A 386 -7.67 -0.20 27.82
C SER A 386 -8.93 0.37 28.44
N LEU A 387 -10.07 -0.25 28.14
CA LEU A 387 -11.37 0.01 28.76
C LEU A 387 -11.84 -1.29 29.42
N GLU A 388 -12.05 -1.30 30.74
CA GLU A 388 -12.46 -2.48 31.51
C GLU A 388 -11.55 -3.72 31.28
N GLY A 389 -10.25 -3.50 31.15
CA GLY A 389 -9.26 -4.56 30.91
C GLY A 389 -9.22 -5.07 29.46
N ARG A 390 -10.04 -4.54 28.56
CA ARG A 390 -10.01 -4.86 27.12
C ARG A 390 -9.27 -3.78 26.34
N PRO A 391 -8.55 -4.13 25.25
CA PRO A 391 -7.95 -3.13 24.36
C PRO A 391 -9.00 -2.14 23.84
N ALA A 392 -8.68 -0.86 23.93
CA ALA A 392 -9.54 0.25 23.52
C ALA A 392 -8.70 1.34 22.84
N LEU A 393 -9.35 2.19 22.05
CA LEU A 393 -8.73 3.43 21.59
C LEU A 393 -9.17 4.55 22.51
N THR A 394 -8.19 5.34 22.93
CA THR A 394 -8.40 6.58 23.66
C THR A 394 -8.28 7.73 22.68
N THR A 395 -9.29 8.59 22.65
CA THR A 395 -9.25 9.83 21.88
C THR A 395 -9.10 11.01 22.84
N ARG A 396 -8.25 11.96 22.48
CA ARG A 396 -8.09 13.22 23.19
C ARG A 396 -8.28 14.37 22.23
N LEU A 397 -9.21 15.26 22.53
CA LEU A 397 -9.44 16.48 21.76
C LEU A 397 -8.97 17.67 22.58
N LEU A 398 -7.95 18.37 22.09
CA LEU A 398 -7.48 19.64 22.64
C LEU A 398 -8.09 20.78 21.82
N GLN A 399 -8.98 21.55 22.43
CA GLN A 399 -9.61 22.69 21.80
C GLN A 399 -8.69 23.92 21.84
N SER A 400 -8.93 24.91 20.98
CA SER A 400 -8.13 26.15 20.90
C SER A 400 -8.13 26.99 22.19
N ASN A 401 -9.11 26.78 23.08
CA ASN A 401 -9.22 27.42 24.40
C ASN A 401 -8.57 26.60 25.54
N ASP A 402 -7.61 25.71 25.22
CA ASP A 402 -6.94 24.79 26.16
C ASP A 402 -7.86 23.78 26.86
N ARG A 403 -9.13 23.67 26.46
CA ARG A 403 -10.03 22.64 26.99
C ARG A 403 -9.67 21.27 26.42
N LEU A 404 -9.36 20.34 27.31
CA LEU A 404 -9.07 18.95 26.97
C LEU A 404 -10.30 18.07 27.20
N LEU A 405 -10.78 17.41 26.15
CA LEU A 405 -11.83 16.39 26.22
C LEU A 405 -11.19 15.01 26.00
N LYS A 406 -11.49 14.06 26.89
CA LYS A 406 -11.04 12.67 26.76
C LYS A 406 -12.24 11.76 26.58
N LYS A 407 -12.18 10.88 25.59
CA LYS A 407 -13.19 9.84 25.37
C LYS A 407 -12.47 8.50 25.19
N GLN A 408 -13.05 7.44 25.72
CA GLN A 408 -12.60 6.06 25.49
C GLN A 408 -13.70 5.31 24.78
N GLN A 409 -13.34 4.61 23.71
CA GLN A 409 -14.28 3.77 22.96
C GLN A 409 -13.68 2.39 22.74
N ALA A 410 -14.53 1.38 22.86
CA ALA A 410 -14.15 0.00 22.59
C ALA A 410 -13.69 -0.14 21.13
N TRP A 411 -12.62 -0.91 20.92
CA TRP A 411 -11.98 -1.11 19.62
C TRP A 411 -12.98 -1.58 18.53
N GLU A 412 -13.93 -2.45 18.88
CA GLU A 412 -14.91 -3.03 17.97
C GLU A 412 -16.00 -2.04 17.51
N LEU A 413 -16.40 -1.09 18.37
CA LEU A 413 -17.39 -0.06 18.00
C LEU A 413 -16.79 0.92 16.99
N MET A 414 -15.50 1.20 17.12
CA MET A 414 -14.80 2.08 16.19
C MET A 414 -14.57 1.41 14.85
N LYS A 415 -14.18 0.12 14.80
CA LYS A 415 -14.15 -0.66 13.54
C LYS A 415 -15.48 -0.60 12.79
N MET A 416 -16.58 -0.72 13.53
CA MET A 416 -17.92 -0.67 12.96
C MET A 416 -18.24 0.72 12.39
N LEU A 417 -17.87 1.80 13.10
CA LEU A 417 -18.05 3.17 12.62
C LEU A 417 -17.18 3.49 11.40
N PHE A 418 -15.91 3.07 11.39
CA PHE A 418 -15.02 3.19 10.23
C PHE A 418 -15.54 2.41 9.02
N ALA A 419 -16.04 1.18 9.24
CA ALA A 419 -16.65 0.38 8.17
C ALA A 419 -17.99 0.97 7.66
N ILE A 420 -18.75 1.64 8.52
CA ILE A 420 -19.98 2.35 8.14
C ILE A 420 -19.64 3.62 7.35
N ALA A 421 -18.64 4.41 7.78
CA ALA A 421 -18.18 5.58 7.05
C ALA A 421 -17.68 5.21 5.64
N GLN A 422 -16.89 4.13 5.53
CA GLN A 422 -16.45 3.59 4.24
C GLN A 422 -17.61 3.09 3.36
N LYS A 423 -18.69 2.55 3.95
CA LYS A 423 -19.89 2.16 3.21
C LYS A 423 -20.75 3.35 2.79
N GLN A 424 -20.85 4.40 3.61
CA GLN A 424 -21.62 5.59 3.30
C GLN A 424 -20.97 6.43 2.19
N LEU A 425 -19.64 6.47 2.14
CA LEU A 425 -18.88 7.05 1.04
C LEU A 425 -19.03 6.26 -0.29
N ALA A 426 -19.43 5.00 -0.25
CA ALA A 426 -19.62 4.16 -1.43
C ALA A 426 -21.06 4.18 -2.00
N VAL A 427 -21.97 4.93 -1.37
CA VAL A 427 -23.41 4.96 -1.71
C VAL A 427 -23.86 6.30 -2.29
N ASN A 428 -22.98 7.32 -2.33
CA ASN A 428 -23.27 8.64 -2.87
C ASN A 428 -22.44 8.95 -4.11
#